data_AF-W9PN04-F1
#
_entry.id   AF-W9PN04-F1
#
_cell.length_a   1.000
_cell.length_b   1.000
_cell.length_c   1.000
_cell.angle_alpha   90.00
_cell.angle_beta   90.00
_cell.angle_gamma   90.00
#
_symmetry.space_group_name_H-M   'P 1'
#
loop_
_entity.id
_entity.type
_entity.pdbx_description
1 polymer ?
#
loop_
_entity_poly.entity_id
_entity_poly.type
_entity_poly.pdbx_seq_one_letter_code
_entity_poly.pdbx_strand_id
1 'polypeptide(L)'
;MENNENSEARFAEIKTAVGNPFEVPPSVYMQRLEEETKRDNSLVPFLSKASRVDTTPRQSPKEWLEKLATTDFVSVRAICHLDLDLVVNNIGYFDLLINDEATYTVAPYRDVLGPWTTN
;
A
#
# COMPACT_ATOMS: atom_id res chain seq x y z
N MET A 1 -0.97 -19.70 -26.05
CA MET A 1 -1.36 -18.28 -25.86
C MET A 1 -2.43 -18.30 -24.78
N GLU A 2 -2.07 -17.94 -23.55
CA GLU A 2 -3.02 -17.89 -22.44
C GLU A 2 -3.88 -16.64 -22.58
N ASN A 3 -5.21 -16.83 -22.66
CA ASN A 3 -6.21 -15.77 -22.58
C ASN A 3 -6.16 -15.14 -21.16
N ASN A 4 -5.24 -14.20 -20.93
CA ASN A 4 -5.13 -13.44 -19.68
C ASN A 4 -5.48 -11.96 -19.87
N GLU A 5 -6.44 -11.66 -20.74
CA GLU A 5 -6.89 -10.28 -20.93
C GLU A 5 -8.14 -10.04 -20.08
N ASN A 6 -7.94 -9.84 -18.78
CA ASN A 6 -8.77 -8.82 -18.14
C ASN A 6 -8.31 -7.48 -18.72
N SER A 7 -9.05 -7.00 -19.73
CA SER A 7 -8.75 -5.73 -20.38
C SER A 7 -8.65 -4.61 -19.34
N GLU A 8 -7.81 -3.60 -19.61
CA GLU A 8 -7.60 -2.49 -18.67
C GLU A 8 -8.92 -1.83 -18.23
N ALA A 9 -9.86 -1.72 -19.17
CA ALA A 9 -11.21 -1.25 -18.92
C ALA A 9 -11.97 -2.12 -17.92
N ARG A 10 -11.92 -3.45 -18.08
CA ARG A 10 -12.63 -4.38 -17.20
C ARG A 10 -12.02 -4.42 -15.79
N PHE A 11 -10.70 -4.26 -15.67
CA PHE A 11 -10.05 -4.09 -14.38
C PHE A 11 -10.49 -2.80 -13.66
N ALA A 12 -10.60 -1.68 -14.40
CA ALA A 12 -11.08 -0.41 -13.86
C ALA A 12 -12.57 -0.46 -13.45
N GLU A 13 -13.42 -1.14 -14.22
CA GLU A 13 -14.82 -1.40 -13.87
C GLU A 13 -14.95 -2.14 -12.55
N ILE A 14 -14.24 -3.27 -12.39
CA ILE A 14 -14.28 -4.08 -11.16
C ILE A 14 -13.76 -3.24 -9.98
N LYS A 15 -12.65 -2.51 -10.15
CA LYS A 15 -12.11 -1.64 -9.08
C LYS A 15 -13.12 -0.57 -8.65
N THR A 16 -13.86 0.00 -9.60
CA THR A 16 -14.89 1.02 -9.33
C THR A 16 -16.10 0.43 -8.63
N ALA A 17 -16.57 -0.75 -9.07
CA ALA A 17 -17.75 -1.41 -8.51
C ALA A 17 -17.52 -1.95 -7.09
N VAL A 18 -16.35 -2.54 -6.85
CA VAL A 18 -16.01 -3.13 -5.54
C VAL A 18 -15.65 -2.04 -4.53
N GLY A 19 -15.06 -0.92 -4.99
CA GLY A 19 -14.69 0.22 -4.17
C GLY A 19 -13.34 0.05 -3.47
N ASN A 20 -13.09 0.86 -2.44
CA ASN A 20 -11.82 0.86 -1.71
C ASN A 20 -11.77 -0.29 -0.68
N PRO A 21 -10.77 -1.20 -0.74
CA PRO A 21 -10.61 -2.30 0.22
C PRO A 21 -10.39 -1.86 1.67
N PHE A 22 -10.03 -0.60 1.91
CA PHE A 22 -9.80 -0.07 3.25
C PHE A 22 -11.03 0.62 3.88
N GLU A 23 -12.12 0.77 3.13
CA GLU A 23 -13.35 1.44 3.60
C GLU A 23 -14.41 0.47 4.11
N VAL A 24 -14.25 -0.84 3.88
CA VAL A 24 -15.20 -1.88 4.31
C VAL A 24 -14.45 -3.05 4.94
N PRO A 25 -15.12 -3.88 5.76
CA PRO A 25 -14.51 -5.11 6.28
C PRO A 25 -13.99 -6.02 5.15
N PRO A 26 -12.86 -6.73 5.34
CA PRO A 26 -12.29 -7.59 4.29
C PRO A 26 -13.26 -8.62 3.73
N SER A 27 -14.14 -9.19 4.56
CA SER A 27 -15.16 -10.14 4.12
C SER A 27 -16.17 -9.51 3.16
N VAL A 28 -16.60 -8.27 3.43
CA VAL A 28 -17.54 -7.53 2.59
C VAL A 28 -16.88 -7.16 1.26
N TYR A 29 -15.61 -6.75 1.28
CA TYR A 29 -14.83 -6.49 0.07
C TYR A 29 -14.73 -7.74 -0.81
N MET A 30 -14.33 -8.87 -0.22
CA MET A 30 -14.17 -10.14 -0.93
C MET A 30 -15.49 -10.63 -1.51
N GLN A 31 -16.60 -10.50 -0.78
CA GLN A 31 -17.92 -10.88 -1.30
C GLN A 31 -18.29 -10.05 -2.54
N ARG A 32 -18.12 -8.72 -2.50
CA ARG A 32 -18.39 -7.85 -3.65
C ARG A 32 -17.50 -8.20 -4.83
N LEU A 33 -16.22 -8.48 -4.56
CA LEU A 33 -15.27 -8.87 -5.60
C LEU A 33 -15.66 -10.19 -6.26
N GLU A 34 -16.07 -11.19 -5.49
CA GLU A 34 -16.59 -12.46 -6.00
C GLU A 34 -17.86 -12.26 -6.83
N GLU A 35 -18.79 -11.44 -6.37
CA GLU A 35 -20.04 -11.13 -7.10
C GLU A 35 -19.77 -10.45 -8.46
N GLU A 36 -18.91 -9.43 -8.49
CA GLU A 36 -18.56 -8.68 -9.71
C GLU A 36 -17.77 -9.50 -10.73
N THR A 37 -16.99 -10.48 -10.27
CA THR A 37 -16.12 -11.32 -11.10
C THR A 37 -16.72 -12.67 -11.44
N LYS A 38 -17.87 -13.03 -10.84
CA LYS A 38 -18.58 -14.30 -11.08
C LYS A 38 -19.03 -14.47 -12.52
N ARG A 39 -19.42 -13.36 -13.17
CA ARG A 39 -20.02 -13.38 -14.52
C ARG A 39 -19.03 -13.82 -15.60
N ASP A 40 -17.76 -13.47 -15.45
CA ASP A 40 -16.71 -13.63 -16.45
C ASP A 40 -15.52 -14.45 -15.94
N ASN A 41 -15.61 -15.02 -14.74
CA ASN A 41 -14.53 -15.76 -14.06
C ASN A 41 -13.23 -14.96 -13.96
N SER A 42 -13.34 -13.62 -13.85
CA SER A 42 -12.21 -12.70 -13.87
C SER A 42 -11.51 -12.55 -12.52
N LEU A 43 -11.92 -13.29 -11.48
CA LEU A 43 -11.40 -13.19 -10.12
C LEU A 43 -9.88 -13.41 -10.06
N VAL A 44 -9.42 -14.54 -10.59
CA VAL A 44 -7.98 -14.89 -10.57
C VAL A 44 -7.15 -13.91 -11.42
N PRO A 45 -7.54 -13.57 -12.67
CA PRO A 45 -6.88 -12.52 -13.44
C PRO A 45 -6.86 -11.15 -12.75
N PHE A 46 -7.96 -10.75 -12.11
CA PHE A 46 -8.05 -9.50 -11.35
C PHE A 46 -7.07 -9.51 -10.18
N LEU A 47 -7.10 -10.56 -9.34
CA LEU A 47 -6.19 -10.68 -8.20
C LEU A 47 -4.74 -10.70 -8.67
N SER A 48 -4.41 -11.45 -9.72
CA SER A 48 -3.04 -11.49 -10.28
C SER A 48 -2.58 -10.13 -10.78
N LYS A 49 -3.46 -9.31 -11.36
CA LYS A 49 -3.13 -7.96 -11.83
C LYS A 49 -3.06 -6.96 -10.67
N ALA A 50 -3.97 -7.04 -9.70
CA ALA A 50 -4.02 -6.21 -8.51
C ALA A 50 -2.86 -6.49 -7.53
N SER A 51 -2.37 -7.73 -7.50
CA SER A 51 -1.24 -8.16 -6.68
C SER A 51 0.12 -7.94 -7.35
N ARG A 52 0.18 -7.41 -8.59
CA ARG A 52 1.47 -7.07 -9.20
C ARG A 52 2.14 -6.06 -8.29
N VAL A 53 3.29 -6.46 -7.75
CA VAL A 53 4.16 -5.61 -6.95
C VAL A 53 4.33 -4.31 -7.73
N ASP A 54 4.06 -3.18 -7.08
CA ASP A 54 4.28 -1.88 -7.67
C ASP A 54 5.74 -1.78 -8.09
N THR A 55 5.97 -1.76 -9.40
CA THR A 55 7.32 -1.64 -9.99
C THR A 55 7.66 -0.19 -10.29
N THR A 56 6.85 0.78 -9.83
CA THR A 56 7.20 2.19 -9.90
C THR A 56 8.61 2.35 -9.32
N PRO A 57 9.53 3.06 -10.01
CA PRO A 57 10.87 3.25 -9.49
C PRO A 57 10.78 3.81 -8.09
N ARG A 58 11.32 3.08 -7.12
CA ARG A 58 11.47 3.56 -5.75
C ARG A 58 12.13 4.92 -5.83
N GLN A 59 11.61 5.90 -5.09
CA GLN A 59 12.22 7.21 -5.00
C GLN A 59 13.71 7.03 -4.68
N SER A 60 14.57 7.81 -5.31
CA SER A 60 15.99 7.76 -4.97
C SER A 60 16.15 8.08 -3.48
N PRO A 61 17.14 7.50 -2.77
CA PRO A 61 17.37 7.81 -1.35
C PRO A 61 17.46 9.31 -1.08
N LYS A 62 17.95 10.09 -2.05
CA LYS A 62 18.02 11.55 -2.00
C LYS A 62 16.64 12.22 -1.96
N GLU A 63 15.73 11.86 -2.87
CA GLU A 63 14.38 12.45 -2.92
C GLU A 63 13.57 12.11 -1.67
N TRP A 64 13.80 10.91 -1.11
CA TRP A 64 13.17 10.52 0.15
C TRP A 64 13.72 11.33 1.34
N LEU A 65 15.03 11.56 1.42
CA LEU A 65 15.64 12.43 2.44
C LEU A 65 15.17 13.89 2.35
N GLU A 66 15.00 14.42 1.15
CA GLU A 66 14.47 15.78 0.92
C GLU A 66 13.03 15.93 1.43
N LYS A 67 12.19 14.91 1.21
CA LYS A 67 10.83 14.85 1.79
C LYS A 67 10.86 14.80 3.32
N LEU A 68 11.71 13.95 3.89
CA LEU A 68 11.84 13.82 5.33
C LEU A 68 12.24 15.16 5.98
N ALA A 69 13.23 15.85 5.39
CA ALA A 69 13.71 17.14 5.88
C ALA A 69 12.65 18.26 5.80
N THR A 70 11.62 18.09 4.99
CA THR A 70 10.53 19.07 4.80
C THR A 70 9.21 18.62 5.43
N THR A 71 9.18 17.45 6.07
CA THR A 71 7.97 16.91 6.70
C THR A 71 7.65 17.69 7.98
N ASP A 72 6.42 18.18 8.07
CA ASP A 72 5.90 18.78 9.30
C ASP A 72 5.46 17.67 10.27
N PHE A 73 6.34 17.34 11.22
CA PHE A 73 6.07 16.33 12.25
C PHE A 73 5.00 16.73 13.28
N VAL A 74 4.47 17.96 13.22
CA VAL A 74 3.29 18.34 14.02
C VAL A 74 1.99 17.89 13.33
N SER A 75 2.03 17.65 12.01
CA SER A 75 0.87 17.25 11.21
C SER A 75 0.72 15.73 11.12
N VAL A 76 -0.32 15.19 11.76
CA VAL A 76 -0.68 13.76 11.70
C VAL A 76 -0.83 13.27 10.26
N ARG A 77 -1.40 14.10 9.37
CA ARG A 77 -1.54 13.76 7.94
C ARG A 77 -0.18 13.61 7.26
N ALA A 78 0.79 14.48 7.59
CA ALA A 78 2.13 14.43 7.01
C ALA A 78 2.87 13.17 7.48
N ILE A 79 2.73 12.80 8.75
CA ILE A 79 3.26 11.55 9.32
C ILE A 79 2.68 10.33 8.59
N CYS A 80 1.35 10.26 8.42
CA CYS A 80 0.72 9.12 7.73
C CYS A 80 1.19 8.97 6.27
N HIS A 81 1.44 10.07 5.55
CA HIS A 81 2.02 9.98 4.20
C HIS A 81 3.47 9.51 4.22
N LEU A 82 4.28 9.95 5.19
CA LEU A 82 5.64 9.49 5.35
C LEU A 82 5.68 7.97 5.63
N ASP A 83 4.81 7.48 6.51
CA ASP A 83 4.71 6.04 6.84
C ASP A 83 4.34 5.19 5.61
N LEU A 84 3.43 5.69 4.77
CA LEU A 84 3.07 5.05 3.51
C LEU A 84 4.26 5.04 2.53
N ASP A 85 4.98 6.15 2.41
CA ASP A 85 6.15 6.28 1.56
C ASP A 85 7.26 5.29 1.96
N LEU A 86 7.45 5.02 3.26
CA LEU A 86 8.41 4.00 3.73
C LEU A 86 8.05 2.59 3.24
N VAL A 87 6.77 2.23 3.30
CA VAL A 87 6.26 0.93 2.83
C VAL A 87 6.43 0.80 1.33
N VAL A 88 6.03 1.82 0.56
CA VAL A 88 6.11 1.83 -0.91
C VAL A 88 7.57 1.72 -1.37
N ASN A 89 8.48 2.42 -0.70
CA ASN A 89 9.90 2.41 -1.06
C ASN A 89 10.68 1.23 -0.46
N ASN A 90 10.03 0.34 0.30
CA ASN A 90 10.66 -0.79 1.00
C ASN A 90 11.88 -0.35 1.84
N ILE A 91 11.69 0.75 2.57
CA ILE A 91 12.69 1.29 3.49
C ILE A 91 12.44 0.63 4.85
N GLY A 92 13.47 -0.06 5.35
CA GLY A 92 13.43 -0.69 6.68
C GLY A 92 13.52 0.34 7.80
N TYR A 93 13.54 -0.13 9.05
CA TYR A 93 13.71 0.71 10.22
C TYR A 93 15.04 1.47 10.17
N PHE A 94 15.02 2.76 10.56
CA PHE A 94 16.23 3.53 10.83
C PHE A 94 15.92 4.63 11.85
N ASP A 95 16.95 5.01 12.60
CA ASP A 95 16.86 6.07 13.58
C ASP A 95 17.22 7.42 12.94
N LEU A 96 16.39 8.43 13.20
CA LEU A 96 16.76 9.81 12.99
C LEU A 96 17.54 10.30 14.19
N LEU A 97 18.79 10.67 13.90
CA LEU A 97 19.76 11.14 14.87
C LEU A 97 19.73 12.67 14.91
N ILE A 98 19.68 13.25 16.11
CA ILE A 98 20.01 14.66 16.35
C ILE A 98 21.27 14.65 17.22
N ASN A 99 22.33 15.31 16.76
CA ASN A 99 23.63 15.33 17.44
C ASN A 99 24.17 13.92 17.79
N ASP A 100 24.07 12.99 16.83
CA ASP A 100 24.47 11.58 16.98
C ASP A 100 23.69 10.79 18.05
N GLU A 101 22.57 11.33 18.55
CA GLU A 101 21.66 10.67 19.48
C GLU A 101 20.33 10.32 18.81
N ALA A 102 19.90 9.05 18.95
CA ALA A 102 18.66 8.56 18.34
C ALA A 102 17.46 9.29 18.95
N THR A 103 16.81 10.14 18.15
CA THR A 103 15.72 11.00 18.61
C THR A 103 14.36 10.48 18.15
N TYR A 104 14.31 9.80 17.01
CA TYR A 104 13.06 9.27 16.47
C TYR A 104 13.31 8.04 15.59
N THR A 105 12.73 6.89 15.95
CA THR A 105 12.78 5.69 15.11
C THR A 105 11.67 5.77 14.07
N VAL A 106 12.08 5.77 12.80
CA VAL A 106 11.16 5.77 11.66
C VAL A 106 10.86 4.31 11.29
N ALA A 107 9.57 3.95 11.28
CA ALA A 107 9.12 2.58 11.04
C ALA A 107 7.97 2.54 10.02
N PRO A 108 7.96 1.59 9.07
CA PRO A 108 6.80 1.39 8.20
C PRO A 108 5.55 1.02 9.01
N TYR A 109 4.38 1.48 8.56
CA TYR A 109 3.05 1.41 9.20
C TYR A 109 2.60 0.04 9.77
N ARG A 110 3.31 -1.07 9.50
CA ARG A 110 2.99 -2.37 10.11
C ARG A 110 3.12 -2.40 11.63
N ASP A 111 3.96 -1.56 12.22
CA ASP A 111 4.21 -1.61 13.68
C ASP A 111 3.35 -0.65 14.51
N VAL A 112 2.63 0.28 13.87
CA VAL A 112 1.74 1.22 14.58
C VAL A 112 0.37 0.59 14.88
N LEU A 113 0.00 -0.49 14.18
CA LEU A 113 -1.23 -1.25 14.41
C LEU A 113 -0.99 -2.57 15.16
N GLY A 114 -0.23 -2.52 16.27
CA GLY A 114 -0.16 -3.60 17.27
C GLY A 114 0.43 -4.94 16.81
N PRO A 115 0.76 -5.84 17.75
CA PRO A 115 1.33 -7.14 17.42
C PRO A 115 0.26 -8.01 16.78
N TRP A 116 0.49 -8.43 15.52
CA TRP A 116 -0.12 -9.65 15.02
C TRP A 116 0.45 -10.80 15.85
N THR A 117 -0.25 -11.19 16.90
CA THR A 117 -0.03 -12.48 17.55
C THR A 117 -0.28 -13.54 16.49
N THR A 118 0.81 -14.20 16.08
CA THR A 118 0.76 -15.50 15.46
C THR A 118 0.14 -16.46 16.48
N ASN A 119 -1.03 -16.98 16.15
CA ASN A 119 -1.54 -18.27 16.61
C ASN A 119 -2.38 -18.87 15.48
#